data_AF-A0A2E2YLZ4-F1
#
_entry.id   AF-A0A2E2YLZ4-F1
#
_cell.length_a   1.000
_cell.length_b   1.000
_cell.length_c   1.000
_cell.angle_alpha   90.00
_cell.angle_beta   90.00
_cell.angle_gamma   90.00
#
_symmetry.space_group_name_H-M   'P 1'
#
loop_
_entity.id
_entity.type
_entity.pdbx_description
1 polymer ?
#
loop_
_entity_poly.entity_id
_entity_poly.type
_entity_poly.pdbx_seq_one_letter_code
_entity_poly.pdbx_strand_id
1 'polypeptide(L)'
;MIVFSVIIIACNTDIQSENQQAPDQANSKNIVIETKENATSVPSDSTMIDKTPSQHTNEENIIFYDEKYIPFNRFIDSNGLRIFVLDGVSEDIIFKITHTFESMWESTLHTDELLRQELRDTFKKRYVYQRVGYANPDYYGGEPPVYPLIADKLNENTSEYTHNHIDYIWEKEPQEQTRQSIEVIEHLLHTITDQGLRFVFPETWDWNDPNSMLVRAMNDAIDKGYYNIESYDDIKKHSLDDFNRVIATEFAFWMILSAWDMFEITNMSANEEWNIDSSKVLEQELPIAYELYKSTVKKVLSPPNHDYLKELYSLNTLERKNKEEQGAGNNTPPSQITPKPEENPSTIQINPSAKTTETLPIFEVVSEHPKACINDHFSQFVRVHGMYVVGDEDAPSDYVLHTANILAQYLDNDEDGIPDDQVVTDYLVANGVIVPVWTKDIRENFWSSARGTWCEDNIRTVASMYHADSQWAIGGIEKAKIWDSNLEEVWHVVSEAWYRVYPEYFNDKFDDPRDSLLTEAVDAARGGYFEEAPKIYPAEAWYRYFDCPYGCQVHEYFYWITVANIGALDPAITNWCPNEEWSICTKEELRIRDVRAYDLLNNHGFKLPTHIPDGSYSPTKQ
;
A
#
# COMPACT_ATOMS: atom_id res chain seq x y z
N MET A 1 -21.72 32.30 30.91
CA MET A 1 -22.31 32.41 29.57
C MET A 1 -21.16 32.52 28.58
N ILE A 2 -20.62 31.37 28.20
CA ILE A 2 -19.66 31.22 27.11
C ILE A 2 -20.38 30.26 26.18
N VAL A 3 -20.74 30.77 25.00
CA VAL A 3 -21.47 30.04 23.96
C VAL A 3 -20.49 29.01 23.39
N PHE A 4 -20.84 27.72 23.49
CA PHE A 4 -20.13 26.66 22.79
C PHE A 4 -20.37 26.84 21.28
N SER A 5 -19.36 27.33 20.57
CA SER A 5 -19.31 27.24 19.12
C SER A 5 -18.53 25.98 18.77
N VAL A 6 -19.24 24.85 18.67
CA VAL A 6 -18.75 23.71 17.91
C VAL A 6 -18.76 24.18 16.45
N ILE A 7 -17.59 24.59 15.96
CA ILE A 7 -17.40 24.85 14.53
C ILE A 7 -17.30 23.48 13.89
N ILE A 8 -18.45 22.90 13.52
CA ILE A 8 -18.52 21.80 12.58
C ILE A 8 -18.13 22.40 11.23
N ILE A 9 -16.88 22.24 10.83
CA ILE A 9 -16.49 22.44 9.45
C ILE A 9 -17.07 21.24 8.71
N ALA A 10 -18.25 21.45 8.12
CA ALA A 10 -18.89 20.47 7.26
C ALA A 10 -17.97 20.18 6.06
N CYS A 11 -17.39 18.97 6.03
CA CYS A 11 -16.77 18.41 4.83
C CYS A 11 -17.83 18.34 3.74
N ASN A 12 -17.72 19.23 2.75
CA ASN A 12 -18.54 19.25 1.56
C ASN A 12 -18.02 18.15 0.62
N THR A 13 -18.60 16.94 0.67
CA THR A 13 -18.30 15.85 -0.26
C THR A 13 -19.29 15.84 -1.42
N ASP A 14 -18.88 16.36 -2.57
CA ASP A 14 -19.54 16.06 -3.85
C ASP A 14 -19.14 14.63 -4.26
N ILE A 15 -19.97 13.65 -3.92
CA ILE A 15 -19.87 12.28 -4.45
C ILE A 15 -20.99 12.08 -5.45
N GLN A 16 -20.65 11.89 -6.73
CA GLN A 16 -21.60 11.45 -7.74
C GLN A 16 -21.98 9.98 -7.47
N SER A 17 -23.25 9.75 -7.13
CA SER A 17 -23.82 8.41 -7.01
C SER A 17 -24.14 7.83 -8.38
N GLU A 18 -23.41 6.81 -8.83
CA GLU A 18 -23.87 5.95 -9.94
C GLU A 18 -24.57 4.68 -9.39
N ASN A 19 -25.84 4.54 -9.76
CA ASN A 19 -26.70 3.40 -9.48
C ASN A 19 -26.18 2.14 -10.22
N GLN A 20 -25.78 1.10 -9.48
CA GLN A 20 -25.71 -0.25 -10.05
C GLN A 20 -26.84 -1.14 -9.52
N GLN A 21 -27.70 -1.49 -10.47
CA GLN A 21 -28.83 -2.40 -10.35
C GLN A 21 -28.32 -3.86 -10.31
N ALA A 22 -28.66 -4.58 -9.25
CA ALA A 22 -28.45 -6.03 -9.17
C ALA A 22 -29.29 -6.77 -10.23
N PRO A 23 -28.76 -7.82 -10.88
CA PRO A 23 -29.58 -8.79 -11.59
C PRO A 23 -29.91 -9.99 -10.70
N ASP A 24 -31.19 -10.29 -10.66
CA ASP A 24 -31.82 -11.35 -9.89
C ASP A 24 -31.97 -12.64 -10.75
N GLN A 25 -32.05 -13.78 -10.04
CA GLN A 25 -32.58 -15.10 -10.43
C GLN A 25 -31.69 -16.22 -11.03
N ALA A 26 -31.40 -17.16 -10.11
CA ALA A 26 -31.85 -18.56 -10.09
C ALA A 26 -31.18 -19.62 -10.98
N ASN A 27 -30.57 -20.63 -10.33
CA ASN A 27 -31.01 -22.01 -10.53
C ASN A 27 -30.65 -22.95 -9.37
N SER A 28 -31.66 -23.69 -8.91
CA SER A 28 -31.58 -24.73 -7.88
C SER A 28 -30.95 -26.02 -8.41
N LYS A 29 -30.24 -26.78 -7.55
CA LYS A 29 -30.27 -28.25 -7.55
C LYS A 29 -29.79 -28.82 -6.21
N ASN A 30 -30.72 -29.53 -5.55
CA ASN A 30 -30.51 -30.37 -4.37
C ASN A 30 -29.60 -31.58 -4.67
N ILE A 31 -28.69 -31.93 -3.76
CA ILE A 31 -28.31 -33.32 -3.46
C ILE A 31 -28.15 -33.48 -1.93
N VAL A 32 -28.50 -34.67 -1.46
CA VAL A 32 -28.95 -35.08 -0.13
C VAL A 32 -27.95 -36.05 0.50
N ILE A 33 -27.62 -35.81 1.78
CA ILE A 33 -27.30 -36.72 2.91
C ILE A 33 -26.09 -37.69 2.78
N GLU A 34 -25.14 -37.63 3.73
CA GLU A 34 -24.96 -38.67 4.78
C GLU A 34 -23.90 -38.31 5.84
N THR A 35 -24.38 -38.29 7.08
CA THR A 35 -23.65 -38.32 8.35
C THR A 35 -22.99 -39.68 8.61
N LYS A 36 -21.77 -39.70 9.15
CA LYS A 36 -21.31 -40.75 10.08
C LYS A 36 -20.36 -40.19 11.16
N GLU A 37 -20.75 -40.43 12.41
CA GLU A 37 -19.98 -40.24 13.63
C GLU A 37 -19.01 -41.42 13.92
N ASN A 38 -18.07 -41.13 14.84
CA ASN A 38 -17.38 -42.00 15.81
C ASN A 38 -16.18 -42.84 15.30
N ALA A 39 -15.04 -42.97 16.01
CA ALA A 39 -14.68 -42.62 17.39
C ALA A 39 -13.15 -42.57 17.61
N THR A 40 -12.74 -41.81 18.64
CA THR A 40 -11.64 -42.01 19.62
C THR A 40 -10.33 -42.69 19.21
N SER A 41 -9.20 -41.99 19.42
CA SER A 41 -8.15 -42.44 20.37
C SER A 41 -7.15 -41.31 20.67
N VAL A 42 -6.84 -41.14 21.96
CA VAL A 42 -5.72 -40.36 22.50
C VAL A 42 -4.51 -41.29 22.58
N PRO A 43 -3.28 -40.79 22.36
CA PRO A 43 -2.31 -40.87 23.46
C PRO A 43 -1.54 -39.56 23.69
N SER A 44 -1.35 -39.31 24.97
CA SER A 44 -0.37 -38.43 25.58
C SER A 44 1.07 -38.71 25.11
N ASP A 45 1.84 -37.66 24.85
CA ASP A 45 3.19 -37.58 25.43
C ASP A 45 3.62 -36.12 25.61
N SER A 46 4.23 -35.88 26.76
CA SER A 46 4.71 -34.59 27.25
C SER A 46 6.13 -34.36 26.78
N THR A 47 6.40 -33.24 26.10
CA THR A 47 7.75 -32.67 26.07
C THR A 47 7.69 -31.17 26.27
N MET A 48 8.36 -30.73 27.35
CA MET A 48 8.60 -29.34 27.71
C MET A 48 9.40 -28.67 26.60
N ILE A 49 8.86 -27.63 25.97
CA ILE A 49 9.61 -26.75 25.09
C ILE A 49 9.96 -25.48 25.87
N ASP A 50 11.26 -25.27 25.93
CA ASP A 50 12.00 -24.17 26.52
C ASP A 50 11.55 -22.83 25.89
N LYS A 51 10.92 -21.95 26.67
CA LYS A 51 10.56 -20.60 26.23
C LYS A 51 11.79 -19.71 26.32
N THR A 52 12.56 -19.64 25.24
CA THR A 52 13.41 -18.48 24.98
C THR A 52 12.56 -17.42 24.29
N PRO A 53 12.51 -16.15 24.75
CA PRO A 53 11.69 -15.12 24.12
C PRO A 53 12.22 -14.86 22.71
N SER A 54 11.37 -15.01 21.69
CA SER A 54 11.66 -14.47 20.37
C SER A 54 11.76 -12.96 20.51
N GLN A 55 12.90 -12.40 20.12
CA GLN A 55 13.00 -10.98 19.83
C GLN A 55 12.22 -10.74 18.54
N HIS A 56 10.92 -10.41 18.66
CA HIS A 56 10.24 -9.66 17.63
C HIS A 56 10.81 -8.26 17.63
N THR A 57 11.54 -7.92 16.58
CA THR A 57 11.92 -6.54 16.29
C THR A 57 10.65 -5.82 15.83
N ASN A 58 10.03 -5.03 16.72
CA ASN A 58 8.89 -4.19 16.40
C ASN A 58 9.29 -3.14 15.34
N GLU A 59 8.82 -3.32 14.10
CA GLU A 59 8.88 -2.29 13.05
C GLU A 59 7.77 -1.21 13.22
N GLU A 60 6.89 -1.35 14.21
CA GLU A 60 5.65 -0.55 14.41
C GLU A 60 5.83 0.90 14.94
N ASN A 61 7.05 1.44 15.01
CA ASN A 61 7.30 2.79 15.56
C ASN A 61 8.21 3.66 14.67
N ILE A 62 8.14 3.47 13.36
CA ILE A 62 8.95 4.20 12.39
C ILE A 62 8.02 5.08 11.56
N ILE A 63 8.37 6.38 11.47
CA ILE A 63 7.73 7.29 10.52
C ILE A 63 8.43 7.08 9.18
N PHE A 64 7.67 6.63 8.19
CA PHE A 64 8.13 6.48 6.82
C PHE A 64 7.98 7.80 6.07
N TYR A 65 8.89 8.05 5.14
CA TYR A 65 8.87 9.20 4.25
C TYR A 65 8.75 8.67 2.83
N ASP A 66 7.66 9.01 2.15
CA ASP A 66 7.38 8.52 0.81
C ASP A 66 6.61 9.56 -0.01
N GLU A 67 7.21 10.02 -1.11
CA GLU A 67 6.60 10.97 -2.02
C GLU A 67 5.49 10.34 -2.90
N LYS A 68 5.37 9.00 -2.90
CA LYS A 68 4.28 8.26 -3.54
C LYS A 68 2.91 8.77 -3.10
N TYR A 69 2.76 9.14 -1.83
CA TYR A 69 1.47 9.47 -1.23
C TYR A 69 1.20 10.97 -1.07
N ILE A 70 1.90 11.84 -1.82
CA ILE A 70 1.65 13.29 -1.84
C ILE A 70 0.13 13.57 -1.90
N PRO A 71 -0.40 14.50 -1.08
CA PRO A 71 0.32 15.44 -0.21
C PRO A 71 0.81 14.86 1.12
N PHE A 72 0.53 13.60 1.41
CA PHE A 72 0.99 12.93 2.62
C PHE A 72 2.38 12.34 2.40
N ASN A 73 3.41 13.15 2.65
CA ASN A 73 4.80 12.73 2.47
C ASN A 73 5.33 11.85 3.61
N ARG A 74 4.53 11.67 4.67
CA ARG A 74 4.86 10.85 5.84
C ARG A 74 3.69 9.95 6.21
N PHE A 75 4.01 8.75 6.68
CA PHE A 75 3.02 7.87 7.28
C PHE A 75 3.64 6.99 8.37
N ILE A 76 2.77 6.43 9.20
CA ILE A 76 3.10 5.36 10.16
C ILE A 76 1.99 4.31 10.13
N ASP A 77 2.39 3.04 10.19
CA ASP A 77 1.46 1.92 10.26
C ASP A 77 1.41 1.38 11.69
N SER A 78 0.22 1.15 12.23
CA SER A 78 0.02 0.51 13.54
C SER A 78 -1.26 -0.31 13.52
N ASN A 79 -1.24 -1.52 14.08
CA ASN A 79 -2.40 -2.44 14.14
C ASN A 79 -3.22 -2.55 12.83
N GLY A 80 -2.54 -2.52 11.68
CA GLY A 80 -3.16 -2.63 10.35
C GLY A 80 -3.79 -1.34 9.80
N LEU A 81 -3.79 -0.25 10.56
CA LEU A 81 -4.23 1.07 10.13
C LEU A 81 -3.02 1.90 9.68
N ARG A 82 -3.11 2.50 8.49
CA ARG A 82 -2.14 3.50 8.03
C ARG A 82 -2.55 4.90 8.49
N ILE A 83 -1.63 5.65 9.07
CA ILE A 83 -1.84 7.03 9.51
C ILE A 83 -1.00 7.94 8.62
N PHE A 84 -1.67 8.60 7.66
CA PHE A 84 -1.05 9.57 6.75
C PHE A 84 -0.94 10.94 7.39
N VAL A 85 0.16 11.64 7.11
CA VAL A 85 0.51 12.88 7.81
C VAL A 85 0.86 13.97 6.81
N LEU A 86 0.20 15.13 6.94
CA LEU A 86 0.51 16.32 6.15
C LEU A 86 1.78 17.02 6.66
N ASP A 87 2.33 17.89 5.82
CA ASP A 87 3.38 18.81 6.20
C ASP A 87 2.93 19.74 7.35
N GLY A 88 3.89 20.11 8.20
CA GLY A 88 3.67 20.96 9.38
C GLY A 88 3.35 20.20 10.67
N VAL A 89 2.87 18.95 10.58
CA VAL A 89 2.56 18.11 11.75
C VAL A 89 3.84 17.66 12.47
N SER A 90 3.90 17.81 13.79
CA SER A 90 5.06 17.41 14.59
C SER A 90 5.18 15.89 14.75
N GLU A 91 6.40 15.36 14.89
CA GLU A 91 6.58 13.93 15.18
C GLU A 91 5.98 13.52 16.54
N ASP A 92 5.94 14.45 17.50
CA ASP A 92 5.38 14.19 18.84
C ASP A 92 3.90 13.82 18.77
N ILE A 93 3.11 14.55 17.97
CA ILE A 93 1.69 14.24 17.84
C ILE A 93 1.47 12.94 17.07
N ILE A 94 2.30 12.63 16.08
CA ILE A 94 2.23 11.35 15.34
C ILE A 94 2.38 10.19 16.33
N PHE A 95 3.42 10.20 17.18
CA PHE A 95 3.61 9.17 18.20
C PHE A 95 2.50 9.16 19.26
N LYS A 96 1.95 10.32 19.65
CA LYS A 96 0.81 10.38 20.58
C LYS A 96 -0.44 9.73 19.99
N ILE A 97 -0.72 9.95 18.71
CA ILE A 97 -1.81 9.29 17.98
C ILE A 97 -1.59 7.79 17.95
N THR A 98 -0.42 7.34 17.47
CA THR A 98 -0.06 5.92 17.38
C THR A 98 -0.18 5.22 18.73
N HIS A 99 0.42 5.78 19.79
CA HIS A 99 0.33 5.19 21.12
C HIS A 99 -1.08 5.21 21.72
N THR A 100 -1.88 6.23 21.40
CA THR A 100 -3.29 6.27 21.84
C THR A 100 -4.07 5.17 21.14
N PHE A 101 -3.87 5.01 19.83
CA PHE A 101 -4.49 3.94 19.06
C PHE A 101 -4.08 2.57 19.61
N GLU A 102 -2.78 2.30 19.78
CA GLU A 102 -2.26 1.04 20.33
C GLU A 102 -2.81 0.71 21.72
N SER A 103 -2.98 1.73 22.58
CA SER A 103 -3.55 1.52 23.91
C SER A 103 -5.01 1.04 23.89
N MET A 104 -5.73 1.20 22.77
CA MET A 104 -7.07 0.64 22.57
C MET A 104 -7.05 -0.87 22.28
N TRP A 105 -5.87 -1.50 22.15
CA TRP A 105 -5.71 -2.91 21.78
C TRP A 105 -5.19 -3.80 22.91
N GLU A 106 -5.07 -3.30 24.14
CA GLU A 106 -4.68 -4.14 25.27
C GLU A 106 -5.61 -5.36 25.41
N SER A 107 -5.05 -6.56 25.47
CA SER A 107 -5.85 -7.80 25.62
C SER A 107 -6.50 -7.86 27.00
N THR A 108 -7.78 -8.18 27.02
CA THR A 108 -8.59 -8.36 28.23
C THR A 108 -9.18 -9.77 28.27
N LEU A 109 -9.81 -10.14 29.38
CA LEU A 109 -10.56 -11.41 29.48
C LEU A 109 -11.76 -11.50 28.52
N HIS A 110 -12.17 -10.39 27.92
CA HIS A 110 -13.28 -10.31 26.98
C HIS A 110 -12.84 -10.19 25.52
N THR A 111 -11.53 -10.06 25.29
CA THR A 111 -10.97 -9.98 23.96
C THR A 111 -11.21 -11.27 23.19
N ASP A 112 -11.81 -11.14 22.01
CA ASP A 112 -11.87 -12.19 21.01
C ASP A 112 -10.74 -11.95 20.00
N GLU A 113 -9.67 -12.73 20.12
CA GLU A 113 -8.47 -12.55 19.30
C GLU A 113 -8.74 -12.80 17.80
N LEU A 114 -9.75 -13.61 17.45
CA LEU A 114 -10.12 -13.85 16.05
C LEU A 114 -10.83 -12.63 15.46
N LEU A 115 -11.83 -12.08 16.17
CA LEU A 115 -12.52 -10.85 15.72
C LEU A 115 -11.58 -9.65 15.70
N ARG A 116 -10.64 -9.59 16.65
CA ARG A 116 -9.62 -8.54 16.71
C ARG A 116 -8.66 -8.64 15.52
N GLN A 117 -8.25 -9.86 15.14
CA GLN A 117 -7.48 -10.06 13.92
C GLN A 117 -8.29 -9.71 12.67
N GLU A 118 -9.58 -10.07 12.62
CA GLU A 118 -10.46 -9.72 11.50
C GLU A 118 -10.60 -8.21 11.33
N LEU A 119 -10.62 -7.44 12.44
CA LEU A 119 -10.60 -5.97 12.39
C LEU A 119 -9.29 -5.43 11.78
N ARG A 120 -8.12 -5.94 12.19
CA ARG A 120 -6.82 -5.56 11.58
C ARG A 120 -6.77 -5.91 10.10
N ASP A 121 -7.22 -7.11 9.77
CA ASP A 121 -7.29 -7.59 8.39
C ASP A 121 -8.23 -6.71 7.55
N THR A 122 -9.33 -6.24 8.14
CA THR A 122 -10.26 -5.32 7.47
C THR A 122 -9.58 -4.00 7.15
N PHE A 123 -8.84 -3.42 8.09
CA PHE A 123 -8.08 -2.20 7.84
C PHE A 123 -7.09 -2.37 6.69
N LYS A 124 -6.32 -3.46 6.70
CA LYS A 124 -5.35 -3.77 5.62
C LYS A 124 -6.04 -4.04 4.28
N LYS A 125 -7.04 -4.93 4.26
CA LYS A 125 -7.69 -5.39 3.02
C LYS A 125 -8.44 -4.29 2.30
N ARG A 126 -8.96 -3.32 3.06
CA ARG A 126 -9.72 -2.20 2.52
C ARG A 126 -8.89 -0.93 2.41
N TYR A 127 -7.58 -0.96 2.65
CA TYR A 127 -6.76 0.25 2.64
C TYR A 127 -7.37 1.35 3.53
N VAL A 128 -7.79 0.99 4.73
CA VAL A 128 -8.33 1.96 5.69
C VAL A 128 -7.19 2.81 6.20
N TYR A 129 -7.41 4.12 6.27
CA TYR A 129 -6.41 5.05 6.77
C TYR A 129 -7.01 6.22 7.54
N GLN A 130 -6.20 6.73 8.47
CA GLN A 130 -6.44 7.98 9.17
C GLN A 130 -5.55 9.07 8.58
N ARG A 131 -6.02 10.32 8.60
CA ARG A 131 -5.24 11.49 8.18
C ARG A 131 -4.96 12.41 9.36
N VAL A 132 -3.79 13.04 9.33
CA VAL A 132 -3.35 13.99 10.36
C VAL A 132 -2.92 15.30 9.70
N GLY A 133 -3.45 16.41 10.22
CA GLY A 133 -3.14 17.77 9.78
C GLY A 133 -2.76 18.68 10.95
N TYR A 134 -2.21 19.85 10.65
CA TYR A 134 -1.83 20.85 11.66
C TYR A 134 -2.87 21.97 11.77
N ALA A 135 -3.24 22.31 13.01
CA ALA A 135 -4.18 23.35 13.41
C ALA A 135 -5.62 23.17 12.89
N ASN A 136 -5.84 23.39 11.59
CA ASN A 136 -7.13 23.34 10.89
C ASN A 136 -6.92 23.55 9.37
N PRO A 137 -7.96 23.42 8.53
CA PRO A 137 -7.87 23.64 7.08
C PRO A 137 -7.28 25.01 6.67
N ASP A 138 -7.53 26.09 7.42
CA ASP A 138 -7.04 27.43 7.04
C ASP A 138 -5.50 27.49 6.99
N TYR A 139 -4.81 26.67 7.79
CA TYR A 139 -3.35 26.55 7.74
C TYR A 139 -2.84 26.13 6.35
N TYR A 140 -3.62 25.31 5.64
CA TYR A 140 -3.31 24.79 4.31
C TYR A 140 -3.90 25.65 3.18
N GLY A 141 -4.55 26.76 3.51
CA GLY A 141 -5.23 27.62 2.53
C GLY A 141 -6.60 27.10 2.09
N GLY A 142 -7.19 26.18 2.85
CA GLY A 142 -8.47 25.53 2.56
C GLY A 142 -8.47 24.05 2.94
N GLU A 143 -9.54 23.33 2.61
CA GLU A 143 -9.62 21.89 2.85
C GLU A 143 -8.46 21.14 2.19
N PRO A 144 -7.62 20.42 2.96
CA PRO A 144 -6.58 19.61 2.36
C PRO A 144 -7.15 18.45 1.53
N PRO A 145 -6.36 17.86 0.64
CA PRO A 145 -6.80 16.72 -0.17
C PRO A 145 -7.37 15.58 0.66
N VAL A 146 -8.38 14.94 0.08
CA VAL A 146 -9.18 13.91 0.75
C VAL A 146 -8.43 12.56 0.76
N TYR A 147 -7.60 12.31 -0.24
CA TYR A 147 -6.83 11.08 -0.43
C TYR A 147 -5.46 11.36 -1.07
N PRO A 148 -4.51 10.42 -1.02
CA PRO A 148 -3.22 10.54 -1.71
C PRO A 148 -3.40 10.67 -3.23
N LEU A 149 -2.72 11.62 -3.88
CA LEU A 149 -2.89 11.92 -5.32
C LEU A 149 -2.55 10.75 -6.25
N ILE A 150 -1.79 9.77 -5.79
CA ILE A 150 -1.58 8.53 -6.55
C ILE A 150 -2.90 7.83 -6.86
N ALA A 151 -3.91 7.96 -6.01
CA ALA A 151 -5.22 7.38 -6.26
C ALA A 151 -5.90 7.92 -7.53
N ASP A 152 -5.63 9.18 -7.93
CA ASP A 152 -6.13 9.73 -9.20
C ASP A 152 -5.45 9.11 -10.42
N LYS A 153 -4.31 8.45 -10.23
CA LYS A 153 -3.49 7.83 -11.28
C LYS A 153 -3.70 6.32 -11.40
N LEU A 154 -4.41 5.72 -10.44
CA LEU A 154 -4.69 4.29 -10.38
C LEU A 154 -6.06 4.00 -11.00
N ASN A 155 -6.20 2.87 -11.71
CA ASN A 155 -7.49 2.44 -12.24
C ASN A 155 -8.44 2.00 -11.10
N GLU A 156 -9.75 1.94 -11.34
CA GLU A 156 -10.77 1.60 -10.31
C GLU A 156 -10.48 0.29 -9.55
N ASN A 157 -9.69 -0.62 -10.13
CA ASN A 157 -9.33 -1.93 -9.57
C ASN A 157 -8.00 -1.95 -8.80
N THR A 158 -7.26 -0.84 -8.74
CA THR A 158 -5.96 -0.72 -8.06
C THR A 158 -5.97 0.33 -6.93
N SER A 159 -7.16 0.68 -6.42
CA SER A 159 -7.46 1.78 -5.47
C SER A 159 -6.78 1.67 -4.08
N GLU A 160 -5.46 1.81 -4.07
CA GLU A 160 -4.66 1.93 -2.85
C GLU A 160 -5.01 3.26 -2.14
N TYR A 161 -5.60 3.16 -0.94
CA TYR A 161 -5.92 4.30 -0.06
C TYR A 161 -6.78 5.40 -0.70
N THR A 162 -7.72 5.06 -1.59
CA THR A 162 -8.58 6.06 -2.25
C THR A 162 -9.84 6.42 -1.45
N HIS A 163 -10.46 5.44 -0.77
CA HIS A 163 -11.87 5.57 -0.37
C HIS A 163 -12.14 5.42 1.12
N ASN A 164 -11.37 4.60 1.84
CA ASN A 164 -11.77 4.15 3.17
C ASN A 164 -11.13 5.02 4.27
N HIS A 165 -11.62 6.27 4.36
CA HIS A 165 -11.24 7.26 5.37
C HIS A 165 -12.48 8.04 5.84
N ILE A 166 -12.38 8.76 6.96
CA ILE A 166 -13.48 9.57 7.51
C ILE A 166 -13.10 11.05 7.59
N ASP A 167 -12.34 11.45 8.62
CA ASP A 167 -12.03 12.84 8.96
C ASP A 167 -10.52 13.01 9.19
N TYR A 168 -10.12 14.15 9.75
CA TYR A 168 -8.74 14.49 10.09
C TYR A 168 -8.59 14.54 11.60
N ILE A 169 -7.49 14.01 12.11
CA ILE A 169 -6.99 14.37 13.43
C ILE A 169 -6.16 15.64 13.26
N TRP A 170 -6.53 16.72 13.94
CA TRP A 170 -5.74 17.95 13.91
C TRP A 170 -4.82 18.06 15.12
N GLU A 171 -3.53 18.28 14.86
CA GLU A 171 -2.61 18.78 15.86
C GLU A 171 -3.06 20.17 16.31
N LYS A 172 -3.48 20.29 17.57
CA LYS A 172 -3.98 21.53 18.12
C LYS A 172 -2.84 22.49 18.41
N GLU A 173 -3.10 23.76 18.15
CA GLU A 173 -2.23 24.86 18.57
C GLU A 173 -2.01 24.84 20.09
N PRO A 174 -0.88 25.35 20.61
CA PRO A 174 -0.55 25.29 22.03
C PRO A 174 -1.63 25.85 22.97
N GLN A 175 -2.48 26.78 22.49
CA GLN A 175 -3.56 27.36 23.30
C GLN A 175 -4.76 26.41 23.48
N GLU A 176 -4.89 25.40 22.63
CA GLU A 176 -5.96 24.39 22.64
C GLU A 176 -5.45 23.00 23.02
N GLN A 177 -4.21 22.88 23.50
CA GLN A 177 -3.56 21.59 23.76
C GLN A 177 -4.32 20.71 24.78
N THR A 178 -5.12 21.31 25.67
CA THR A 178 -6.00 20.55 26.59
C THR A 178 -7.09 19.74 25.86
N ARG A 179 -7.36 20.04 24.59
CA ARG A 179 -8.32 19.33 23.73
C ARG A 179 -7.64 18.27 22.85
N GLN A 180 -6.31 18.14 22.90
CA GLN A 180 -5.61 17.23 22.00
C GLN A 180 -5.98 15.76 22.24
N SER A 181 -6.17 15.35 23.49
CA SER A 181 -6.51 13.95 23.80
C SER A 181 -7.88 13.56 23.28
N ILE A 182 -8.89 14.43 23.44
CA ILE A 182 -10.24 14.15 22.93
C ILE A 182 -10.27 14.12 21.40
N GLU A 183 -9.61 15.08 20.74
CA GLU A 183 -9.46 15.11 19.27
C GLU A 183 -8.93 13.77 18.73
N VAL A 184 -7.88 13.23 19.38
CA VAL A 184 -7.26 11.99 18.94
C VAL A 184 -8.20 10.80 19.18
N ILE A 185 -8.82 10.71 20.35
CA ILE A 185 -9.70 9.58 20.70
C ILE A 185 -10.95 9.57 19.82
N GLU A 186 -11.59 10.72 19.65
CA GLU A 186 -12.81 10.91 18.87
C GLU A 186 -12.61 10.45 17.42
N HIS A 187 -11.66 11.05 16.71
CA HIS A 187 -11.44 10.76 15.30
C HIS A 187 -10.83 9.36 15.05
N LEU A 188 -10.04 8.81 15.99
CA LEU A 188 -9.66 7.39 15.92
C LEU A 188 -10.89 6.48 16.05
N LEU A 189 -11.81 6.77 16.98
CA LEU A 189 -13.06 6.01 17.11
C LEU A 189 -13.97 6.17 15.89
N HIS A 190 -14.00 7.35 15.26
CA HIS A 190 -14.73 7.55 14.00
C HIS A 190 -14.21 6.61 12.92
N THR A 191 -12.89 6.58 12.71
CA THR A 191 -12.25 5.68 11.74
C THR A 191 -12.48 4.21 12.08
N ILE A 192 -12.28 3.79 13.34
CA ILE A 192 -12.46 2.38 13.73
C ILE A 192 -13.91 1.93 13.56
N THR A 193 -14.88 2.76 13.94
CA THR A 193 -16.29 2.38 13.92
C THR A 193 -16.87 2.36 12.51
N ASP A 194 -16.67 3.42 11.73
CA ASP A 194 -17.25 3.54 10.39
C ASP A 194 -16.47 2.77 9.31
N GLN A 195 -15.14 2.72 9.42
CA GLN A 195 -14.27 2.04 8.43
C GLN A 195 -13.75 0.68 8.89
N GLY A 196 -14.00 0.28 10.14
CA GLY A 196 -13.63 -1.03 10.68
C GLY A 196 -14.86 -1.86 11.07
N LEU A 197 -15.51 -1.50 12.18
CA LEU A 197 -16.61 -2.28 12.77
C LEU A 197 -17.79 -2.44 11.82
N ARG A 198 -18.08 -1.44 10.98
CA ARG A 198 -19.09 -1.55 9.91
C ARG A 198 -18.86 -2.74 8.98
N PHE A 199 -17.62 -3.06 8.65
CA PHE A 199 -17.30 -4.16 7.75
C PHE A 199 -17.13 -5.50 8.47
N VAL A 200 -16.65 -5.50 9.72
CA VAL A 200 -16.54 -6.72 10.54
C VAL A 200 -17.91 -7.19 11.02
N PHE A 201 -18.84 -6.25 11.28
CA PHE A 201 -20.16 -6.53 11.83
C PHE A 201 -21.28 -5.87 11.00
N PRO A 202 -21.42 -6.17 9.70
CA PRO A 202 -22.30 -5.42 8.79
C PRO A 202 -23.77 -5.42 9.23
N GLU A 203 -24.29 -6.54 9.73
CA GLU A 203 -25.68 -6.63 10.22
C GLU A 203 -25.94 -5.78 11.49
N THR A 204 -24.87 -5.44 12.22
CA THR A 204 -24.97 -4.74 13.52
C THR A 204 -24.61 -3.27 13.39
N TRP A 205 -23.66 -2.93 12.53
CA TRP A 205 -23.02 -1.61 12.41
C TRP A 205 -23.33 -0.87 11.09
N ASP A 206 -24.11 -1.44 10.17
CA ASP A 206 -24.51 -0.69 8.98
C ASP A 206 -25.47 0.46 9.35
N TRP A 207 -24.98 1.69 9.27
CA TRP A 207 -25.76 2.90 9.53
C TRP A 207 -26.89 3.11 8.52
N ASN A 208 -26.82 2.48 7.34
CA ASN A 208 -27.83 2.60 6.31
C ASN A 208 -28.97 1.57 6.47
N ASP A 209 -28.77 0.51 7.27
CA ASP A 209 -29.84 -0.42 7.61
C ASP A 209 -30.61 0.11 8.84
N PRO A 210 -31.89 0.53 8.70
CA PRO A 210 -32.70 0.98 9.84
C PRO A 210 -32.94 -0.12 10.89
N ASN A 211 -32.66 -1.38 10.55
CA ASN A 211 -32.75 -2.52 11.46
C ASN A 211 -31.40 -2.91 12.07
N SER A 212 -30.31 -2.22 11.77
CA SER A 212 -29.04 -2.50 12.44
C SER A 212 -29.14 -2.16 13.92
N MET A 213 -28.32 -2.82 14.74
CA MET A 213 -28.31 -2.55 16.17
C MET A 213 -27.82 -1.14 16.49
N LEU A 214 -26.86 -0.63 15.69
CA LEU A 214 -26.39 0.75 15.74
C LEU A 214 -27.53 1.74 15.58
N VAL A 215 -28.31 1.63 14.50
CA VAL A 215 -29.40 2.58 14.24
C VAL A 215 -30.51 2.49 15.29
N ARG A 216 -30.85 1.29 15.76
CA ARG A 216 -31.82 1.13 16.85
C ARG A 216 -31.33 1.72 18.17
N ALA A 217 -30.05 1.53 18.52
CA ALA A 217 -29.46 2.07 19.74
C ALA A 217 -29.40 3.61 19.70
N MET A 218 -29.01 4.17 18.56
CA MET A 218 -28.98 5.60 18.32
C MET A 218 -30.38 6.22 18.44
N ASN A 219 -31.38 5.64 17.78
CA ASN A 219 -32.76 6.13 17.86
C ASN A 219 -33.34 6.04 19.28
N ASP A 220 -33.04 4.97 20.04
CA ASP A 220 -33.44 4.88 21.46
C ASP A 220 -32.82 6.01 22.29
N ALA A 221 -31.57 6.39 22.01
CA ALA A 221 -30.91 7.52 22.68
C ALA A 221 -31.54 8.87 22.31
N ILE A 222 -31.88 9.08 21.03
CA ILE A 222 -32.57 10.28 20.55
C ILE A 222 -33.97 10.39 21.17
N ASP A 223 -34.77 9.33 21.11
CA ASP A 223 -36.16 9.30 21.60
C ASP A 223 -36.26 9.57 23.10
N LYS A 224 -35.24 9.16 23.86
CA LYS A 224 -35.14 9.41 25.31
C LYS A 224 -34.49 10.75 25.67
N GLY A 225 -33.97 11.49 24.69
CA GLY A 225 -33.32 12.79 24.90
C GLY A 225 -31.91 12.69 25.48
N TYR A 226 -31.23 11.56 25.30
CA TYR A 226 -29.83 11.38 25.69
C TYR A 226 -28.86 11.79 24.58
N TYR A 227 -29.30 11.79 23.32
CA TYR A 227 -28.53 12.23 22.16
C TYR A 227 -29.31 13.28 21.36
N ASN A 228 -28.77 14.49 21.26
CA ASN A 228 -29.36 15.62 20.54
C ASN A 228 -28.64 15.85 19.22
N ILE A 229 -29.39 15.77 18.11
CA ILE A 229 -28.84 15.84 16.75
C ILE A 229 -29.12 17.17 16.04
N GLU A 230 -29.66 18.18 16.74
CA GLU A 230 -30.05 19.47 16.14
C GLU A 230 -28.87 20.21 15.49
N SER A 231 -27.65 20.04 16.02
CA SER A 231 -26.42 20.64 15.45
C SER A 231 -26.09 20.14 14.04
N TYR A 232 -26.64 18.99 13.63
CA TYR A 232 -26.37 18.36 12.34
C TYR A 232 -27.42 18.68 11.26
N ASP A 233 -28.43 19.51 11.57
CA ASP A 233 -29.54 19.84 10.65
C ASP A 233 -29.07 20.47 9.33
N ASP A 234 -27.92 21.12 9.30
CA ASP A 234 -27.36 21.67 8.06
C ASP A 234 -26.90 20.57 7.11
N ILE A 235 -26.26 19.50 7.60
CA ILE A 235 -25.86 18.34 6.78
C ILE A 235 -27.11 17.70 6.17
N LYS A 236 -28.17 17.55 6.96
CA LYS A 236 -29.46 16.99 6.52
C LYS A 236 -30.07 17.75 5.33
N LYS A 237 -29.85 19.05 5.23
CA LYS A 237 -30.34 19.88 4.11
C LYS A 237 -29.61 19.60 2.81
N HIS A 238 -28.36 19.12 2.89
CA HIS A 238 -27.51 18.83 1.75
C HIS A 238 -27.57 17.35 1.33
N SER A 239 -27.47 16.43 2.29
CA SER A 239 -27.43 14.98 2.05
C SER A 239 -28.00 14.22 3.23
N LEU A 240 -29.06 13.45 2.99
CA LEU A 240 -29.67 12.61 4.02
C LEU A 240 -28.75 11.43 4.38
N ASP A 241 -28.01 10.91 3.41
CA ASP A 241 -27.11 9.78 3.62
C ASP A 241 -25.90 10.19 4.45
N ASP A 242 -25.28 11.35 4.13
CA ASP A 242 -24.18 11.88 4.95
C ASP A 242 -24.67 12.27 6.35
N PHE A 243 -25.88 12.82 6.46
CA PHE A 243 -26.48 13.09 7.75
C PHE A 243 -26.61 11.83 8.60
N ASN A 244 -27.20 10.76 8.04
CA ASN A 244 -27.39 9.49 8.73
C ASN A 244 -26.06 8.83 9.13
N ARG A 245 -25.05 8.88 8.25
CA ARG A 245 -23.70 8.39 8.56
C ARG A 245 -23.09 9.18 9.73
N VAL A 246 -23.06 10.51 9.62
CA VAL A 246 -22.44 11.38 10.64
C VAL A 246 -23.07 11.19 12.01
N ILE A 247 -24.41 11.25 12.12
CA ILE A 247 -25.05 11.09 13.44
C ILE A 247 -24.81 9.71 14.06
N ALA A 248 -24.63 8.66 13.24
CA ALA A 248 -24.33 7.31 13.70
C ALA A 248 -22.86 7.17 14.14
N THR A 249 -21.93 7.79 13.42
CA THR A 249 -20.50 7.86 13.78
C THR A 249 -20.31 8.59 15.11
N GLU A 250 -20.93 9.75 15.28
CA GLU A 250 -20.86 10.57 16.50
C GLU A 250 -21.53 9.86 17.68
N PHE A 251 -22.69 9.24 17.46
CA PHE A 251 -23.33 8.38 18.46
C PHE A 251 -22.40 7.26 18.94
N ALA A 252 -21.70 6.60 18.02
CA ALA A 252 -20.79 5.52 18.35
C ALA A 252 -19.63 6.00 19.23
N PHE A 253 -19.03 7.16 18.89
CA PHE A 253 -18.01 7.80 19.71
C PHE A 253 -18.53 8.08 21.14
N TRP A 254 -19.65 8.79 21.28
CA TRP A 254 -20.19 9.14 22.60
C TRP A 254 -20.53 7.92 23.45
N MET A 255 -21.13 6.92 22.82
CA MET A 255 -21.48 5.65 23.45
C MET A 255 -20.24 4.90 23.95
N ILE A 256 -19.17 4.84 23.14
CA ILE A 256 -17.90 4.19 23.53
C ILE A 256 -17.20 4.99 24.63
N LEU A 257 -17.13 6.32 24.52
CA LEU A 257 -16.50 7.19 25.53
C LEU A 257 -17.19 7.04 26.90
N SER A 258 -18.52 6.90 26.89
CA SER A 258 -19.33 6.62 28.09
C SER A 258 -19.05 5.22 28.62
N ALA A 259 -19.05 4.21 27.76
CA ALA A 259 -18.80 2.83 28.13
C ALA A 259 -17.39 2.62 28.74
N TRP A 260 -16.43 3.45 28.33
CA TRP A 260 -15.06 3.48 28.82
C TRP A 260 -14.82 4.38 30.05
N ASP A 261 -15.84 5.11 30.54
CA ASP A 261 -15.71 6.07 31.66
C ASP A 261 -14.60 7.12 31.46
N MET A 262 -14.46 7.67 30.23
CA MET A 262 -13.31 8.51 29.85
C MET A 262 -13.52 10.02 29.94
N PHE A 263 -14.73 10.50 30.27
CA PHE A 263 -15.08 11.94 30.28
C PHE A 263 -14.14 12.81 31.12
N GLU A 264 -13.76 12.36 32.33
CA GLU A 264 -12.85 13.12 33.21
C GLU A 264 -11.47 13.34 32.56
N ILE A 265 -10.98 12.36 31.81
CA ILE A 265 -9.61 12.32 31.26
C ILE A 265 -9.51 13.14 30.00
N THR A 266 -10.57 13.12 29.21
CA THR A 266 -10.70 13.93 28.00
C THR A 266 -11.14 15.37 28.31
N ASN A 267 -11.24 15.73 29.60
CA ASN A 267 -11.72 17.03 30.07
C ASN A 267 -13.09 17.38 29.47
N MET A 268 -13.92 16.36 29.28
CA MET A 268 -15.29 16.44 28.80
C MET A 268 -16.27 16.33 29.96
N SER A 269 -17.48 16.80 29.72
CA SER A 269 -18.62 16.63 30.61
C SER A 269 -19.85 16.38 29.76
N ALA A 270 -20.90 15.81 30.38
CA ALA A 270 -22.24 15.83 29.81
C ALA A 270 -22.56 17.24 29.26
N ASN A 271 -23.05 17.29 28.03
CA ASN A 271 -23.25 18.52 27.27
C ASN A 271 -24.62 18.50 26.56
N GLU A 272 -24.86 19.48 25.68
CA GLU A 272 -26.15 19.64 24.99
C GLU A 272 -26.38 18.56 23.92
N GLU A 273 -25.32 17.92 23.44
CA GLU A 273 -25.35 16.85 22.43
C GLU A 273 -25.50 15.47 23.08
N TRP A 274 -24.71 15.18 24.11
CA TRP A 274 -24.72 13.89 24.81
C TRP A 274 -24.60 14.08 26.33
N ASN A 275 -25.51 13.46 27.08
CA ASN A 275 -25.64 13.71 28.52
C ASN A 275 -25.50 12.45 29.41
N ILE A 276 -24.86 11.38 28.91
CA ILE A 276 -24.45 10.21 29.69
C ILE A 276 -22.93 10.21 29.82
N ASP A 277 -22.39 10.33 31.02
CA ASP A 277 -20.93 10.45 31.23
C ASP A 277 -20.28 9.24 31.92
N SER A 278 -21.04 8.15 32.11
CA SER A 278 -20.52 6.94 32.75
C SER A 278 -21.13 5.65 32.21
N SER A 279 -20.33 4.59 32.26
CA SER A 279 -20.66 3.25 31.80
C SER A 279 -21.87 2.69 32.55
N LYS A 280 -21.95 2.99 33.85
CA LYS A 280 -23.08 2.61 34.70
C LYS A 280 -24.40 3.25 34.26
N VAL A 281 -24.40 4.53 33.93
CA VAL A 281 -25.62 5.22 33.47
C VAL A 281 -25.99 4.73 32.07
N LEU A 282 -25.00 4.51 31.19
CA LEU A 282 -25.22 3.92 29.86
C LEU A 282 -25.92 2.56 29.94
N GLU A 283 -25.44 1.65 30.81
CA GLU A 283 -26.05 0.33 31.01
C GLU A 283 -27.50 0.41 31.52
N GLN A 284 -27.80 1.39 32.37
CA GLN A 284 -29.11 1.55 32.99
C GLN A 284 -30.13 2.21 32.05
N GLU A 285 -29.73 3.28 31.38
CA GLU A 285 -30.64 4.16 30.64
C GLU A 285 -30.73 3.78 29.15
N LEU A 286 -29.65 3.27 28.55
CA LEU A 286 -29.56 2.86 27.15
C LEU A 286 -29.06 1.41 27.01
N PRO A 287 -29.84 0.40 27.48
CA PRO A 287 -29.40 -1.00 27.47
C PRO A 287 -29.12 -1.57 26.07
N ILE A 288 -29.77 -1.04 25.02
CA ILE A 288 -29.48 -1.44 23.63
C ILE A 288 -28.08 -0.96 23.22
N ALA A 289 -27.74 0.29 23.53
CA ALA A 289 -26.43 0.87 23.26
C ALA A 289 -25.32 0.14 24.04
N TYR A 290 -25.56 -0.17 25.31
CA TYR A 290 -24.60 -0.93 26.11
C TYR A 290 -24.40 -2.36 25.61
N GLU A 291 -25.46 -3.03 25.12
CA GLU A 291 -25.30 -4.36 24.52
C GLU A 291 -24.58 -4.29 23.15
N LEU A 292 -24.79 -3.23 22.36
CA LEU A 292 -24.00 -2.99 21.15
C LEU A 292 -22.50 -2.90 21.47
N TYR A 293 -22.12 -2.06 22.45
CA TYR A 293 -20.75 -1.99 22.95
C TYR A 293 -20.21 -3.35 23.41
N LYS A 294 -20.95 -4.05 24.27
CA LYS A 294 -20.51 -5.30 24.89
C LYS A 294 -20.36 -6.44 23.88
N SER A 295 -21.23 -6.51 22.88
CA SER A 295 -21.26 -7.58 21.88
C SER A 295 -20.29 -7.37 20.72
N THR A 296 -19.79 -6.15 20.52
CA THR A 296 -18.88 -5.78 19.42
C THR A 296 -17.60 -5.11 19.94
N VAL A 297 -17.64 -3.81 20.26
CA VAL A 297 -16.47 -3.00 20.67
C VAL A 297 -15.64 -3.67 21.76
N LYS A 298 -16.27 -4.13 22.84
CA LYS A 298 -15.59 -4.75 24.00
C LYS A 298 -14.85 -6.05 23.65
N LYS A 299 -15.19 -6.70 22.53
CA LYS A 299 -14.50 -7.91 22.06
C LYS A 299 -13.21 -7.60 21.32
N VAL A 300 -13.13 -6.44 20.67
CA VAL A 300 -12.02 -6.10 19.76
C VAL A 300 -11.15 -4.97 20.29
N LEU A 301 -11.70 -4.04 21.06
CA LEU A 301 -11.00 -2.93 21.71
C LEU A 301 -11.10 -3.00 23.24
N SER A 302 -10.21 -2.27 23.89
CA SER A 302 -10.20 -1.99 25.33
C SER A 302 -10.10 -0.49 25.57
N PRO A 303 -10.59 0.02 26.71
CA PRO A 303 -10.36 1.41 27.09
C PRO A 303 -8.86 1.64 27.26
N PRO A 304 -8.29 2.69 26.65
CA PRO A 304 -6.94 3.14 26.96
C PRO A 304 -6.71 3.31 28.47
N ASN A 305 -5.51 2.98 28.95
CA ASN A 305 -5.17 3.19 30.34
C ASN A 305 -5.23 4.69 30.72
N HIS A 306 -5.98 4.99 31.78
CA HIS A 306 -6.28 6.35 32.21
C HIS A 306 -5.03 7.16 32.60
N ASP A 307 -4.14 6.56 33.38
CA ASP A 307 -2.92 7.23 33.84
C ASP A 307 -1.92 7.39 32.70
N TYR A 308 -1.85 6.38 31.82
CA TYR A 308 -1.02 6.43 30.62
C TYR A 308 -1.41 7.58 29.71
N LEU A 309 -2.69 7.77 29.40
CA LEU A 309 -3.13 8.89 28.56
C LEU A 309 -2.86 10.25 29.22
N LYS A 310 -3.10 10.37 30.54
CA LYS A 310 -2.76 11.61 31.28
C LYS A 310 -1.26 11.92 31.17
N GLU A 311 -0.40 10.93 31.31
CA GLU A 311 1.04 11.11 31.14
C GLU A 311 1.41 11.46 29.69
N LEU A 312 0.85 10.73 28.74
CA LEU A 312 1.11 10.91 27.30
C LEU A 312 0.84 12.34 26.85
N TYR A 313 -0.29 12.94 27.28
CA TYR A 313 -0.70 14.28 26.87
C TYR A 313 -0.27 15.40 27.82
N SER A 314 0.32 15.11 28.97
CA SER A 314 0.88 16.12 29.88
C SER A 314 2.33 16.47 29.60
N LEU A 315 3.05 15.66 28.82
CA LEU A 315 4.48 15.84 28.53
C LEU A 315 4.72 16.37 27.11
N ASN A 316 5.61 17.35 26.99
CA ASN A 316 6.30 17.66 25.72
C ASN A 316 7.46 16.66 25.56
N THR A 317 7.72 16.16 24.35
CA THR A 317 8.72 15.12 24.02
C THR A 317 10.13 15.39 24.58
N LEU A 318 10.50 16.67 24.71
CA LEU A 318 11.77 17.12 25.30
C LEU A 318 11.93 16.75 26.78
N GLU A 319 10.84 16.60 27.53
CA GLU A 319 10.88 16.19 28.94
C GLU A 319 10.89 14.65 29.12
N ARG A 320 10.36 13.90 28.13
CA ARG A 320 10.41 12.43 28.13
C ARG A 320 11.83 11.90 27.97
N LYS A 321 12.63 12.44 27.03
CA LYS A 321 14.06 12.09 26.90
C LYS A 321 14.81 12.33 28.21
N ASN A 322 14.49 13.41 28.92
CA ASN A 322 15.10 13.72 30.21
C ASN A 322 14.62 12.80 31.36
N LYS A 323 13.40 12.26 31.30
CA LYS A 323 12.88 11.31 32.31
C LYS A 323 13.34 9.87 32.06
N GLU A 324 13.46 9.45 30.80
CA GLU A 324 14.02 8.14 30.44
C GLU A 324 15.51 8.06 30.80
N GLU A 325 16.27 9.15 30.60
CA GLU A 325 17.66 9.26 31.09
C GLU A 325 17.76 9.36 32.63
N GLN A 326 16.75 9.88 33.32
CA GLN A 326 16.72 9.95 34.79
C GLN A 326 16.20 8.67 35.47
N GLY A 327 15.51 7.79 34.75
CA GLY A 327 15.11 6.46 35.21
C GLY A 327 16.25 5.43 35.24
N ALA A 328 17.35 5.72 34.53
CA ALA A 328 18.55 4.90 34.47
C ALA A 328 19.72 5.57 35.20
N GLY A 329 19.61 5.75 36.52
CA GLY A 329 20.69 6.33 37.31
C GLY A 329 20.77 5.82 38.73
N ASN A 330 21.68 4.88 38.99
CA ASN A 330 22.25 4.68 40.33
C ASN A 330 23.74 5.07 40.33
N ASN A 331 24.01 6.20 40.99
CA ASN A 331 25.21 6.61 41.73
C ASN A 331 26.56 6.78 41.02
N THR A 332 26.98 8.04 40.75
CA THR A 332 28.22 8.63 41.32
C THR A 332 28.22 10.19 41.21
N PRO A 333 28.74 10.97 42.19
CA PRO A 333 28.67 12.45 42.20
C PRO A 333 29.78 13.15 41.36
N PRO A 334 29.66 14.48 41.14
CA PRO A 334 30.23 15.17 39.98
C PRO A 334 31.64 15.73 40.20
N SER A 335 32.43 15.83 39.12
CA SER A 335 33.55 16.77 39.04
C SER A 335 33.29 17.82 37.96
N GLN A 336 33.14 19.06 38.41
CA GLN A 336 33.21 20.28 37.62
C GLN A 336 34.61 20.45 37.04
N ILE A 337 34.77 20.69 35.73
CA ILE A 337 35.72 21.66 35.18
C ILE A 337 35.15 22.25 33.87
N THR A 338 35.00 23.57 33.84
CA THR A 338 34.69 24.44 32.68
C THR A 338 36.00 24.89 31.95
N PRO A 339 36.03 25.81 30.97
CA PRO A 339 35.80 25.60 29.53
C PRO A 339 36.95 26.10 28.59
N LYS A 340 36.91 25.68 27.29
CA LYS A 340 37.54 26.26 26.05
C LYS A 340 39.10 26.35 25.98
N PRO A 341 39.76 26.55 24.80
CA PRO A 341 39.28 27.07 23.51
C PRO A 341 39.74 26.33 22.22
N GLU A 342 39.21 26.81 21.09
CA GLU A 342 39.53 26.47 19.69
C GLU A 342 41.02 26.54 19.33
N GLU A 343 41.48 25.62 18.48
CA GLU A 343 42.48 25.90 17.44
C GLU A 343 42.36 24.90 16.29
N ASN A 344 42.37 25.44 15.07
CA ASN A 344 42.28 24.74 13.78
C ASN A 344 43.72 24.50 13.24
N PRO A 345 43.89 23.98 12.01
CA PRO A 345 44.08 22.58 11.63
C PRO A 345 45.55 22.26 11.31
N SER A 346 45.99 21.00 11.48
CA SER A 346 47.09 20.44 10.66
C SER A 346 47.23 18.92 10.77
N THR A 347 47.10 18.30 9.60
CA THR A 347 47.80 17.09 9.11
C THR A 347 47.85 15.86 10.01
N ILE A 348 46.96 14.90 9.74
CA ILE A 348 47.21 13.48 10.01
C ILE A 348 47.04 12.69 8.71
N GLN A 349 48.06 11.88 8.45
CA GLN A 349 48.29 11.11 7.25
C GLN A 349 47.19 10.07 7.01
N ILE A 350 46.81 9.96 5.73
CA ILE A 350 45.94 8.92 5.21
C ILE A 350 46.74 7.61 5.19
N ASN A 351 46.38 6.66 6.05
CA ASN A 351 46.66 5.24 5.81
C ASN A 351 45.49 4.68 4.99
N PRO A 352 45.69 4.24 3.74
CA PRO A 352 44.64 3.59 2.98
C PRO A 352 44.54 2.14 3.43
N SER A 353 43.70 1.85 4.42
CA SER A 353 43.23 0.49 4.63
C SER A 353 42.04 0.28 3.69
N ALA A 354 42.26 -0.56 2.69
CA ALA A 354 41.32 -0.94 1.66
C ALA A 354 39.95 -1.31 2.26
N LYS A 355 38.91 -0.55 1.92
CA LYS A 355 37.58 -1.12 1.72
C LYS A 355 37.68 -1.91 0.42
N THR A 356 37.91 -3.21 0.53
CA THR A 356 37.52 -4.14 -0.53
C THR A 356 36.01 -4.09 -0.61
N THR A 357 35.49 -3.31 -1.56
CA THR A 357 34.13 -3.47 -2.07
C THR A 357 34.07 -4.88 -2.63
N GLU A 358 33.46 -5.81 -1.90
CA GLU A 358 33.22 -7.15 -2.40
C GLU A 358 32.25 -6.99 -3.58
N THR A 359 32.75 -7.12 -4.80
CA THR A 359 31.93 -7.07 -6.01
C THR A 359 31.01 -8.29 -5.97
N LEU A 360 29.72 -8.06 -5.75
CA LEU A 360 28.72 -9.12 -5.78
C LEU A 360 28.78 -9.84 -7.15
N PRO A 361 28.60 -11.16 -7.19
CA PRO A 361 28.53 -11.89 -8.45
C PRO A 361 27.36 -11.38 -9.31
N ILE A 362 27.64 -11.26 -10.61
CA ILE A 362 26.73 -10.74 -11.64
C ILE A 362 25.49 -11.62 -11.80
N PHE A 363 25.70 -12.94 -11.84
CA PHE A 363 24.65 -13.94 -11.98
C PHE A 363 24.91 -15.07 -10.97
N GLU A 364 23.96 -15.30 -10.06
CA GLU A 364 24.13 -16.30 -9.01
C GLU A 364 22.80 -16.92 -8.60
N VAL A 365 22.73 -18.25 -8.56
CA VAL A 365 21.66 -18.97 -7.88
C VAL A 365 21.93 -18.93 -6.38
N VAL A 366 21.01 -18.35 -5.61
CA VAL A 366 21.14 -18.20 -4.16
C VAL A 366 20.07 -19.01 -3.44
N SER A 367 20.31 -19.37 -2.18
CA SER A 367 19.38 -20.22 -1.41
C SER A 367 18.20 -19.45 -0.82
N GLU A 368 18.32 -18.13 -0.66
CA GLU A 368 17.29 -17.27 -0.06
C GLU A 368 17.41 -15.83 -0.57
N HIS A 369 16.29 -15.10 -0.53
CA HIS A 369 16.27 -13.66 -0.67
C HIS A 369 16.64 -12.98 0.67
N PRO A 370 17.31 -11.81 0.68
CA PRO A 370 17.66 -11.10 1.93
C PRO A 370 16.47 -10.62 2.78
N LYS A 371 15.24 -10.76 2.28
CA LYS A 371 14.01 -10.25 2.92
C LYS A 371 13.07 -11.42 3.17
N ALA A 372 12.71 -11.61 4.45
CA ALA A 372 11.93 -12.76 4.89
C ALA A 372 10.57 -12.89 4.18
N CYS A 373 9.86 -11.76 3.96
CA CYS A 373 8.56 -11.74 3.27
C CYS A 373 8.60 -12.27 1.82
N ILE A 374 9.78 -12.28 1.17
CA ILE A 374 9.95 -12.96 -0.12
C ILE A 374 10.09 -14.49 0.10
N ASN A 375 10.85 -14.91 1.11
CA ASN A 375 11.12 -16.34 1.37
C ASN A 375 9.87 -17.12 1.85
N ASP A 376 8.81 -16.44 2.27
CA ASP A 376 7.55 -17.07 2.69
C ASP A 376 6.73 -17.64 1.52
N HIS A 377 6.99 -17.17 0.29
CA HIS A 377 6.23 -17.54 -0.92
C HIS A 377 7.08 -18.17 -2.01
N PHE A 378 8.40 -17.93 -1.98
CA PHE A 378 9.32 -18.37 -3.01
C PHE A 378 10.38 -19.29 -2.41
N SER A 379 10.85 -20.24 -3.21
CA SER A 379 11.87 -21.21 -2.80
C SER A 379 13.06 -21.24 -3.75
N GLN A 380 12.98 -20.56 -4.89
CA GLN A 380 14.01 -20.50 -5.91
C GLN A 380 14.40 -19.05 -6.16
N PHE A 381 15.69 -18.76 -6.13
CA PHE A 381 16.20 -17.40 -6.22
C PHE A 381 17.41 -17.33 -7.14
N VAL A 382 17.35 -16.48 -8.15
CA VAL A 382 18.48 -16.17 -9.03
C VAL A 382 18.72 -14.67 -8.99
N ARG A 383 19.88 -14.26 -8.51
CA ARG A 383 20.32 -12.86 -8.52
C ARG A 383 20.95 -12.54 -9.87
N VAL A 384 20.50 -11.46 -10.49
CA VAL A 384 20.91 -11.00 -11.83
C VAL A 384 21.20 -9.49 -11.77
N HIS A 385 22.46 -9.10 -11.86
CA HIS A 385 22.93 -7.70 -11.74
C HIS A 385 22.33 -6.94 -10.53
N GLY A 386 22.07 -7.64 -9.42
CA GLY A 386 21.49 -7.08 -8.20
C GLY A 386 19.96 -7.18 -8.11
N MET A 387 19.26 -7.46 -9.22
CA MET A 387 17.84 -7.83 -9.23
C MET A 387 17.65 -9.30 -8.87
N TYR A 388 16.40 -9.70 -8.62
CA TYR A 388 16.05 -11.08 -8.32
C TYR A 388 14.99 -11.61 -9.28
N VAL A 389 15.27 -12.79 -9.85
CA VAL A 389 14.24 -13.69 -10.38
C VAL A 389 13.85 -14.65 -9.27
N VAL A 390 12.56 -14.73 -8.97
CA VAL A 390 12.03 -15.54 -7.87
C VAL A 390 11.04 -16.57 -8.40
N GLY A 391 11.20 -17.82 -8.00
CA GLY A 391 10.34 -18.93 -8.39
C GLY A 391 9.66 -19.55 -7.16
N ASP A 392 8.38 -19.86 -7.29
CA ASP A 392 7.67 -20.62 -6.26
C ASP A 392 8.13 -22.09 -6.23
N GLU A 393 7.62 -22.86 -5.28
CA GLU A 393 7.98 -24.27 -5.09
C GLU A 393 7.62 -25.17 -6.28
N ASP A 394 6.54 -24.87 -6.99
CA ASP A 394 6.06 -25.66 -8.12
C ASP A 394 6.64 -25.19 -9.48
N ALA A 395 7.31 -24.04 -9.52
CA ALA A 395 7.95 -23.54 -10.75
C ALA A 395 9.10 -24.48 -11.20
N PRO A 396 9.12 -24.96 -12.46
CA PRO A 396 10.26 -25.71 -12.97
C PRO A 396 11.55 -24.89 -12.92
N SER A 397 12.63 -25.46 -12.35
CA SER A 397 13.89 -24.72 -12.17
C SER A 397 14.53 -24.26 -13.49
N ASP A 398 14.31 -24.98 -14.58
CA ASP A 398 14.75 -24.58 -15.92
C ASP A 398 13.99 -23.35 -16.43
N TYR A 399 12.73 -23.14 -16.03
CA TYR A 399 11.96 -21.94 -16.36
C TYR A 399 12.47 -20.73 -15.57
N VAL A 400 12.76 -20.91 -14.26
CA VAL A 400 13.35 -19.86 -13.42
C VAL A 400 14.72 -19.45 -13.95
N LEU A 401 15.58 -20.43 -14.30
CA LEU A 401 16.87 -20.16 -14.91
C LEU A 401 16.76 -19.50 -16.27
N HIS A 402 15.86 -19.98 -17.14
CA HIS A 402 15.63 -19.37 -18.46
C HIS A 402 15.22 -17.90 -18.33
N THR A 403 14.25 -17.60 -17.46
CA THR A 403 13.81 -16.23 -17.14
C THR A 403 14.98 -15.36 -16.67
N ALA A 404 15.82 -15.88 -15.77
CA ALA A 404 16.98 -15.18 -15.27
C ALA A 404 18.03 -14.88 -16.35
N ASN A 405 18.28 -15.84 -17.27
CA ASN A 405 19.19 -15.62 -18.39
C ASN A 405 18.65 -14.58 -19.37
N ILE A 406 17.34 -14.59 -19.66
CA ILE A 406 16.69 -13.57 -20.51
C ILE A 406 16.80 -12.19 -19.85
N LEU A 407 16.55 -12.08 -18.54
CA LEU A 407 16.75 -10.83 -17.80
C LEU A 407 18.19 -10.34 -17.91
N ALA A 408 19.17 -11.23 -17.74
CA ALA A 408 20.58 -10.87 -17.87
C ALA A 408 20.90 -10.35 -19.28
N GLN A 409 20.44 -11.03 -20.33
CA GLN A 409 20.64 -10.63 -21.74
C GLN A 409 19.90 -9.34 -22.13
N TYR A 410 18.85 -8.94 -21.39
CA TYR A 410 18.23 -7.64 -21.57
C TYR A 410 18.98 -6.50 -20.87
N LEU A 411 19.62 -6.78 -19.74
CA LEU A 411 20.41 -5.79 -18.99
C LEU A 411 21.84 -5.64 -19.53
N ASP A 412 22.41 -6.72 -20.05
CA ASP A 412 23.75 -6.86 -20.62
C ASP A 412 23.66 -7.69 -21.91
N ASN A 413 23.36 -7.02 -23.03
CA ASN A 413 23.04 -7.66 -24.30
C ASN A 413 24.27 -8.08 -25.09
N ASP A 414 25.44 -7.50 -24.81
CA ASP A 414 26.73 -7.92 -25.39
C ASP A 414 27.46 -9.00 -24.56
N GLU A 415 26.88 -9.35 -23.40
CA GLU A 415 27.33 -10.39 -22.47
C GLU A 415 28.79 -10.19 -22.00
N ASP A 416 29.19 -8.94 -21.79
CA ASP A 416 30.53 -8.58 -21.29
C ASP A 416 30.62 -8.64 -19.74
N GLY A 417 29.48 -8.83 -19.07
CA GLY A 417 29.34 -8.89 -17.62
C GLY A 417 29.00 -7.56 -16.96
N ILE A 418 28.85 -6.47 -17.72
CA ILE A 418 28.50 -5.14 -17.24
C ILE A 418 27.16 -4.74 -17.84
N PRO A 419 26.20 -4.26 -17.05
CA PRO A 419 24.96 -3.74 -17.62
C PRO A 419 25.22 -2.68 -18.68
N ASP A 420 24.52 -2.79 -19.80
CA ASP A 420 24.63 -1.89 -20.94
C ASP A 420 24.33 -0.44 -20.50
N ASP A 421 23.22 -0.26 -19.79
CA ASP A 421 22.83 0.99 -19.13
C ASP A 421 22.75 0.81 -17.61
N GLN A 422 23.83 1.22 -16.93
CA GLN A 422 23.93 1.10 -15.47
C GLN A 422 22.85 1.90 -14.74
N VAL A 423 22.39 3.04 -15.28
CA VAL A 423 21.39 3.88 -14.59
C VAL A 423 20.03 3.19 -14.60
N VAL A 424 19.70 2.51 -15.69
CA VAL A 424 18.51 1.66 -15.80
C VAL A 424 18.56 0.51 -14.80
N THR A 425 19.67 -0.23 -14.73
CA THR A 425 19.82 -1.32 -13.76
C THR A 425 19.78 -0.84 -12.32
N ASP A 426 20.47 0.25 -12.00
CA ASP A 426 20.50 0.83 -10.66
C ASP A 426 19.11 1.25 -10.20
N TYR A 427 18.29 1.80 -11.10
CA TYR A 427 16.89 2.15 -10.79
C TYR A 427 16.08 0.91 -10.40
N LEU A 428 16.16 -0.17 -11.19
CA LEU A 428 15.42 -1.41 -10.92
C LEU A 428 15.82 -2.03 -9.58
N VAL A 429 17.12 -2.06 -9.28
CA VAL A 429 17.66 -2.58 -8.02
C VAL A 429 17.23 -1.70 -6.83
N ALA A 430 17.37 -0.38 -6.95
CA ALA A 430 17.04 0.55 -5.87
C ALA A 430 15.55 0.55 -5.51
N ASN A 431 14.67 0.22 -6.47
CA ASN A 431 13.22 0.15 -6.26
C ASN A 431 12.72 -1.28 -5.97
N GLY A 432 13.63 -2.22 -5.68
CA GLY A 432 13.28 -3.59 -5.30
C GLY A 432 12.43 -4.31 -6.36
N VAL A 433 12.70 -4.04 -7.64
CA VAL A 433 11.98 -4.67 -8.75
C VAL A 433 12.45 -6.12 -8.88
N ILE A 434 11.49 -7.06 -8.92
CA ILE A 434 11.74 -8.50 -9.06
C ILE A 434 11.00 -9.07 -10.27
N VAL A 435 11.48 -10.20 -10.80
CA VAL A 435 10.80 -10.97 -11.85
C VAL A 435 10.25 -12.27 -11.27
N PRO A 436 8.94 -12.37 -11.02
CA PRO A 436 8.36 -13.58 -10.46
C PRO A 436 8.02 -14.61 -11.55
N VAL A 437 8.32 -15.87 -11.27
CA VAL A 437 7.90 -17.06 -12.01
C VAL A 437 7.00 -17.86 -11.09
N TRP A 438 5.68 -17.71 -11.25
CA TRP A 438 4.69 -18.20 -10.29
C TRP A 438 3.33 -18.53 -10.90
N THR A 439 2.38 -18.97 -10.08
CA THR A 439 0.95 -19.04 -10.47
C THR A 439 0.21 -17.74 -10.13
N LYS A 440 -0.96 -17.53 -10.74
CA LYS A 440 -1.87 -16.43 -10.40
C LYS A 440 -2.32 -16.48 -8.93
N ASP A 441 -2.56 -17.68 -8.40
CA ASP A 441 -2.95 -17.88 -7.00
C ASP A 441 -1.83 -17.45 -6.02
N ILE A 442 -0.56 -17.79 -6.34
CA ILE A 442 0.59 -17.39 -5.53
C ILE A 442 0.80 -15.88 -5.60
N ARG A 443 0.64 -15.25 -6.78
CA ARG A 443 0.67 -13.79 -6.92
C ARG A 443 -0.33 -13.10 -5.99
N GLU A 444 -1.58 -13.55 -6.00
CA GLU A 444 -2.64 -12.98 -5.15
C GLU A 444 -2.32 -13.19 -3.67
N ASN A 445 -1.82 -14.37 -3.30
CA ASN A 445 -1.44 -14.68 -1.92
C ASN A 445 -0.24 -13.85 -1.44
N PHE A 446 0.79 -13.67 -2.29
CA PHE A 446 1.96 -12.85 -1.99
C PHE A 446 1.58 -11.40 -1.68
N TRP A 447 0.75 -10.78 -2.52
CA TRP A 447 0.33 -9.40 -2.26
C TRP A 447 -0.62 -9.28 -1.08
N SER A 448 -1.43 -10.30 -0.80
CA SER A 448 -2.24 -10.33 0.42
C SER A 448 -1.38 -10.47 1.69
N SER A 449 -0.28 -11.22 1.65
CA SER A 449 0.61 -11.46 2.80
C SER A 449 1.65 -10.37 3.00
N ALA A 450 2.09 -9.71 1.93
CA ALA A 450 3.06 -8.62 1.98
C ALA A 450 2.52 -7.39 2.73
N ARG A 451 1.21 -7.28 2.92
CA ARG A 451 0.53 -6.14 3.57
C ARG A 451 0.99 -5.89 5.01
N GLY A 452 1.43 -4.66 5.28
CA GLY A 452 2.03 -4.22 6.54
C GLY A 452 3.39 -4.85 6.80
N THR A 453 4.08 -5.29 5.74
CA THR A 453 5.47 -5.76 5.79
C THR A 453 6.33 -4.89 4.91
N TRP A 454 7.64 -4.94 5.12
CA TRP A 454 8.63 -4.28 4.25
C TRP A 454 8.40 -4.53 2.75
N CYS A 455 7.92 -5.72 2.36
CA CYS A 455 7.71 -6.06 0.95
C CYS A 455 6.59 -5.24 0.28
N GLU A 456 5.56 -4.80 1.01
CA GLU A 456 4.48 -4.01 0.41
C GLU A 456 5.00 -2.70 -0.19
N ASP A 457 5.88 -2.01 0.53
CA ASP A 457 6.37 -0.69 0.10
C ASP A 457 7.66 -0.76 -0.73
N ASN A 458 8.45 -1.84 -0.59
CA ASN A 458 9.82 -1.89 -1.12
C ASN A 458 10.05 -2.96 -2.19
N ILE A 459 9.05 -3.81 -2.48
CA ILE A 459 9.12 -4.75 -3.60
C ILE A 459 8.14 -4.32 -4.66
N ARG A 460 8.55 -4.44 -5.93
CA ARG A 460 7.69 -4.16 -7.08
C ARG A 460 7.70 -5.33 -8.05
N THR A 461 6.51 -5.76 -8.46
CA THR A 461 6.33 -6.67 -9.60
C THR A 461 5.69 -5.88 -10.73
N VAL A 462 6.42 -5.68 -11.82
CA VAL A 462 5.90 -4.96 -13.01
C VAL A 462 5.14 -5.92 -13.92
N ALA A 463 5.68 -7.12 -14.12
CA ALA A 463 5.12 -8.16 -14.98
C ALA A 463 5.30 -9.53 -14.32
N SER A 464 4.77 -10.60 -14.92
CA SER A 464 4.79 -11.93 -14.30
C SER A 464 4.90 -13.05 -15.31
N MET A 465 5.81 -13.98 -15.07
CA MET A 465 5.84 -15.25 -15.79
C MET A 465 4.92 -16.26 -15.09
N TYR A 466 3.94 -16.77 -15.82
CA TYR A 466 3.03 -17.80 -15.33
C TYR A 466 3.43 -19.17 -15.85
N HIS A 467 4.11 -19.98 -15.04
CA HIS A 467 4.75 -21.23 -15.50
C HIS A 467 3.77 -22.24 -16.13
N ALA A 468 2.47 -22.17 -15.84
CA ALA A 468 1.45 -23.01 -16.46
C ALA A 468 0.80 -22.42 -17.73
N ASP A 469 0.79 -21.10 -17.88
CA ASP A 469 0.02 -20.38 -18.91
C ASP A 469 0.90 -19.75 -20.02
N SER A 470 2.20 -19.58 -19.75
CA SER A 470 3.16 -18.95 -20.67
C SER A 470 3.76 -19.94 -21.68
N GLN A 471 4.21 -19.43 -22.84
CA GLN A 471 5.01 -20.20 -23.79
C GLN A 471 6.50 -20.06 -23.48
N TRP A 472 7.24 -21.17 -23.56
CA TRP A 472 8.65 -21.25 -23.14
C TRP A 472 9.52 -21.77 -24.29
N ALA A 473 10.38 -20.92 -24.85
CA ALA A 473 11.33 -21.30 -25.89
C ALA A 473 12.71 -21.58 -25.29
N ILE A 474 12.84 -22.66 -24.50
CA ILE A 474 14.08 -22.98 -23.80
C ILE A 474 15.26 -23.13 -24.79
N GLY A 475 16.27 -22.26 -24.64
CA GLY A 475 17.42 -22.14 -25.55
C GLY A 475 17.14 -21.33 -26.83
N GLY A 476 16.12 -20.48 -26.81
CA GLY A 476 15.87 -19.42 -27.79
C GLY A 476 14.83 -19.76 -28.85
N ILE A 477 14.13 -18.74 -29.32
CA ILE A 477 13.09 -18.84 -30.37
C ILE A 477 13.65 -19.40 -31.69
N GLU A 478 14.91 -19.13 -32.01
CA GLU A 478 15.55 -19.63 -33.23
C GLU A 478 15.67 -21.15 -33.23
N LYS A 479 15.94 -21.74 -32.06
CA LYS A 479 16.09 -23.18 -31.87
C LYS A 479 14.76 -23.86 -31.65
N ALA A 480 13.91 -23.28 -30.80
CA ALA A 480 12.64 -23.86 -30.39
C ALA A 480 11.55 -23.75 -31.46
N LYS A 481 11.63 -22.75 -32.35
CA LYS A 481 10.63 -22.46 -33.41
C LYS A 481 9.21 -22.19 -32.86
N ILE A 482 9.13 -21.73 -31.62
CA ILE A 482 7.92 -21.23 -30.96
C ILE A 482 8.24 -19.88 -30.32
N TRP A 483 7.21 -19.11 -29.97
CA TRP A 483 7.39 -17.85 -29.27
C TRP A 483 7.84 -18.08 -27.82
N ASP A 484 8.51 -17.08 -27.26
CA ASP A 484 8.92 -17.06 -25.87
C ASP A 484 8.24 -15.90 -25.15
N SER A 485 7.34 -16.20 -24.22
CA SER A 485 6.66 -15.18 -23.43
C SER A 485 7.63 -14.34 -22.59
N ASN A 486 8.84 -14.85 -22.28
CA ASN A 486 9.84 -14.07 -21.55
C ASN A 486 10.30 -12.83 -22.31
N LEU A 487 10.28 -12.84 -23.65
CA LEU A 487 10.70 -11.68 -24.43
C LEU A 487 9.79 -10.46 -24.20
N GLU A 488 8.54 -10.70 -23.78
CA GLU A 488 7.54 -9.67 -23.47
C GLU A 488 7.57 -9.32 -21.99
N GLU A 489 7.27 -10.29 -21.12
CA GLU A 489 7.09 -10.07 -19.68
C GLU A 489 8.37 -9.54 -19.01
N VAL A 490 9.54 -10.08 -19.36
CA VAL A 490 10.81 -9.60 -18.81
C VAL A 490 11.15 -8.22 -19.38
N TRP A 491 10.77 -7.93 -20.62
CA TRP A 491 10.94 -6.61 -21.20
C TRP A 491 10.07 -5.57 -20.49
N HIS A 492 8.81 -5.89 -20.15
CA HIS A 492 7.97 -4.99 -19.34
C HIS A 492 8.65 -4.62 -18.02
N VAL A 493 9.26 -5.59 -17.34
CA VAL A 493 10.04 -5.34 -16.11
C VAL A 493 11.22 -4.40 -16.36
N VAL A 494 12.02 -4.63 -17.41
CA VAL A 494 13.19 -3.79 -17.72
C VAL A 494 12.75 -2.38 -18.15
N SER A 495 11.68 -2.29 -18.93
CA SER A 495 11.15 -1.05 -19.51
C SER A 495 10.66 -0.05 -18.46
N GLU A 496 10.24 -0.51 -17.27
CA GLU A 496 9.81 0.34 -16.16
C GLU A 496 10.85 1.41 -15.81
N ALA A 497 12.13 1.05 -15.82
CA ALA A 497 13.20 1.99 -15.53
C ALA A 497 13.37 3.04 -16.65
N TRP A 498 13.17 2.67 -17.91
CA TRP A 498 13.33 3.59 -19.04
C TRP A 498 12.32 4.74 -18.96
N TYR A 499 11.08 4.45 -18.55
CA TYR A 499 10.03 5.45 -18.36
C TYR A 499 10.37 6.50 -17.30
N ARG A 500 11.23 6.13 -16.33
CA ARG A 500 11.52 6.91 -15.12
C ARG A 500 12.87 7.61 -15.19
N VAL A 501 13.87 6.97 -15.80
CA VAL A 501 15.23 7.50 -15.96
C VAL A 501 15.33 8.43 -17.18
N TYR A 502 14.59 8.15 -18.25
CA TYR A 502 14.64 8.91 -19.50
C TYR A 502 13.26 9.40 -19.95
N PRO A 503 12.52 10.16 -19.11
CA PRO A 503 11.11 10.49 -19.35
C PRO A 503 10.88 11.33 -20.62
N GLU A 504 11.83 12.18 -21.03
CA GLU A 504 11.70 12.96 -22.29
C GLU A 504 11.60 12.05 -23.53
N TYR A 505 12.16 10.84 -23.46
CA TYR A 505 12.21 9.88 -24.55
C TYR A 505 11.14 8.80 -24.42
N PHE A 506 10.96 8.26 -23.21
CA PHE A 506 10.19 7.04 -22.99
C PHE A 506 9.00 7.21 -22.05
N ASN A 507 8.68 8.39 -21.52
CA ASN A 507 7.56 8.49 -20.57
C ASN A 507 6.27 7.81 -21.07
N ASP A 508 5.60 7.12 -20.15
CA ASP A 508 4.47 6.22 -20.37
C ASP A 508 3.10 6.83 -20.07
N LYS A 509 3.04 8.13 -19.74
CA LYS A 509 1.85 8.90 -19.36
C LYS A 509 1.10 8.43 -18.10
N PHE A 510 1.54 7.39 -17.40
CA PHE A 510 0.90 6.97 -16.15
C PHE A 510 1.16 7.95 -15.01
N ASP A 511 2.44 8.30 -14.80
CA ASP A 511 2.85 9.11 -13.66
C ASP A 511 3.07 10.59 -13.99
N ASP A 512 3.16 10.92 -15.27
CA ASP A 512 3.54 12.23 -15.78
C ASP A 512 2.81 12.52 -17.09
N PRO A 513 2.00 13.59 -17.17
CA PRO A 513 1.18 13.86 -18.35
C PRO A 513 1.97 14.43 -19.54
N ARG A 514 3.30 14.61 -19.41
CA ARG A 514 4.14 15.14 -20.49
C ARG A 514 4.25 14.15 -21.64
N ASP A 515 4.27 14.68 -22.86
CA ASP A 515 4.56 13.88 -24.06
C ASP A 515 6.06 13.49 -24.09
N SER A 516 6.33 12.30 -24.61
CA SER A 516 7.65 11.76 -24.92
C SER A 516 7.76 11.32 -26.38
N LEU A 517 8.97 11.10 -26.88
CA LEU A 517 9.16 10.56 -28.24
C LEU A 517 8.46 9.20 -28.44
N LEU A 518 8.38 8.37 -27.40
CA LEU A 518 7.65 7.12 -27.42
C LEU A 518 6.14 7.35 -27.60
N THR A 519 5.56 8.33 -26.90
CA THR A 519 4.13 8.66 -27.04
C THR A 519 3.80 9.25 -28.42
N GLU A 520 4.70 10.04 -29.00
CA GLU A 520 4.55 10.50 -30.38
C GLU A 520 4.58 9.34 -31.40
N ALA A 521 5.40 8.32 -31.12
CA ALA A 521 5.51 7.14 -31.96
C ALA A 521 4.26 6.25 -31.85
N VAL A 522 3.74 6.00 -30.64
CA VAL A 522 2.51 5.19 -30.46
C VAL A 522 1.28 5.86 -31.08
N ASP A 523 1.17 7.18 -31.01
CA ASP A 523 0.09 7.93 -31.67
C ASP A 523 0.17 7.77 -33.18
N ALA A 524 1.38 7.85 -33.75
CA ALA A 524 1.59 7.61 -35.17
C ALA A 524 1.19 6.18 -35.57
N ALA A 525 1.56 5.20 -34.76
CA ALA A 525 1.31 3.79 -35.01
C ALA A 525 -0.16 3.40 -34.99
N ARG A 526 -0.95 4.11 -34.18
CA ARG A 526 -2.40 3.94 -34.05
C ARG A 526 -3.18 4.81 -35.03
N GLY A 527 -2.54 5.73 -35.75
CA GLY A 527 -3.19 6.68 -36.67
C GLY A 527 -3.78 7.93 -35.99
N GLY A 528 -3.37 8.21 -34.75
CA GLY A 528 -3.78 9.38 -33.97
C GLY A 528 -3.68 9.13 -32.46
N TYR A 529 -3.95 10.18 -31.69
CA TYR A 529 -4.10 10.10 -30.23
C TYR A 529 -5.46 9.52 -29.86
N PHE A 530 -5.45 8.51 -28.99
CA PHE A 530 -6.65 7.93 -28.39
C PHE A 530 -6.40 7.68 -26.90
N GLU A 531 -7.04 8.46 -26.03
CA GLU A 531 -6.99 8.28 -24.57
C GLU A 531 -7.40 6.85 -24.18
N GLU A 532 -8.52 6.41 -24.73
CA GLU A 532 -9.05 5.05 -24.60
C GLU A 532 -8.95 4.32 -25.94
N ALA A 533 -8.73 3.01 -25.89
CA ALA A 533 -8.66 2.19 -27.10
C ALA A 533 -9.93 2.34 -27.97
N PRO A 534 -9.81 2.75 -29.25
CA PRO A 534 -10.95 2.85 -30.12
C PRO A 534 -11.47 1.45 -30.47
N LYS A 535 -12.80 1.31 -30.60
CA LYS A 535 -13.43 0.06 -31.07
C LYS A 535 -12.94 -0.39 -32.45
N ILE A 536 -12.52 0.57 -33.28
CA ILE A 536 -11.98 0.34 -34.62
C ILE A 536 -10.84 1.33 -34.83
N TYR A 537 -9.63 0.79 -35.00
CA TYR A 537 -8.47 1.58 -35.38
C TYR A 537 -8.55 2.00 -36.87
N PRO A 538 -7.94 3.14 -37.25
CA PRO A 538 -7.71 3.50 -38.64
C PRO A 538 -7.08 2.36 -39.46
N ALA A 539 -7.42 2.26 -40.75
CA ALA A 539 -6.96 1.16 -41.60
C ALA A 539 -5.44 1.17 -41.80
N GLU A 540 -4.83 2.35 -41.73
CA GLU A 540 -3.39 2.59 -41.83
C GLU A 540 -2.61 2.21 -40.56
N ALA A 541 -3.28 2.04 -39.42
CA ALA A 541 -2.64 1.69 -38.16
C ALA A 541 -1.87 0.37 -38.28
N TRP A 542 -0.67 0.34 -37.71
CA TRP A 542 0.15 -0.88 -37.63
C TRP A 542 0.27 -1.45 -36.24
N TYR A 543 -0.18 -0.70 -35.25
CA TYR A 543 -0.36 -1.11 -33.87
C TYR A 543 -1.83 -0.95 -33.47
N ARG A 544 -2.41 -2.00 -32.91
CA ARG A 544 -3.79 -2.05 -32.41
C ARG A 544 -3.79 -2.79 -31.09
N TYR A 545 -4.37 -2.20 -30.06
CA TYR A 545 -4.52 -2.85 -28.76
C TYR A 545 -5.83 -2.38 -28.13
N PHE A 546 -6.65 -3.31 -27.64
CA PHE A 546 -8.05 -3.02 -27.31
C PHE A 546 -8.36 -3.02 -25.81
N ASP A 547 -7.45 -3.58 -24.99
CA ASP A 547 -7.81 -4.05 -23.66
C ASP A 547 -7.24 -3.21 -22.51
N CYS A 548 -6.74 -1.99 -22.77
CA CYS A 548 -6.28 -1.10 -21.69
C CYS A 548 -6.19 0.41 -22.06
N PRO A 549 -6.10 1.31 -21.05
CA PRO A 549 -5.91 2.76 -21.24
C PRO A 549 -4.58 3.13 -21.91
N TYR A 550 -4.43 4.41 -22.32
CA TYR A 550 -3.29 4.92 -23.08
C TYR A 550 -1.92 4.44 -22.58
N GLY A 551 -1.62 4.62 -21.29
CA GLY A 551 -0.28 4.32 -20.76
C GLY A 551 0.10 2.85 -20.90
N CYS A 552 -0.85 1.92 -20.74
CA CYS A 552 -0.57 0.49 -20.94
C CYS A 552 -0.31 0.20 -22.42
N GLN A 553 -1.01 0.87 -23.34
CA GLN A 553 -0.71 0.76 -24.76
C GLN A 553 0.69 1.30 -25.11
N VAL A 554 1.20 2.28 -24.36
CA VAL A 554 2.60 2.74 -24.51
C VAL A 554 3.57 1.63 -24.13
N HIS A 555 3.31 0.90 -23.04
CA HIS A 555 4.15 -0.21 -22.58
C HIS A 555 4.20 -1.35 -23.61
N GLU A 556 3.03 -1.77 -24.08
CA GLU A 556 2.87 -2.79 -25.13
C GLU A 556 3.53 -2.38 -26.43
N TYR A 557 3.34 -1.12 -26.85
CA TYR A 557 4.01 -0.59 -28.02
C TYR A 557 5.53 -0.60 -27.88
N PHE A 558 6.07 -0.24 -26.70
CA PHE A 558 7.52 -0.26 -26.47
C PHE A 558 8.09 -1.68 -26.58
N TYR A 559 7.36 -2.68 -26.08
CA TYR A 559 7.66 -4.08 -26.34
C TYR A 559 7.68 -4.38 -27.84
N TRP A 560 6.59 -4.12 -28.57
CA TRP A 560 6.47 -4.44 -29.99
C TRP A 560 7.59 -3.84 -30.84
N ILE A 561 7.92 -2.57 -30.61
CA ILE A 561 9.01 -1.91 -31.36
C ILE A 561 10.38 -2.49 -31.00
N THR A 562 10.58 -2.93 -29.75
CA THR A 562 11.83 -3.55 -29.31
C THR A 562 12.03 -4.91 -29.96
N VAL A 563 11.04 -5.80 -29.90
CA VAL A 563 11.15 -7.13 -30.50
C VAL A 563 11.21 -7.09 -32.03
N ALA A 564 10.57 -6.10 -32.67
CA ALA A 564 10.74 -5.83 -34.10
C ALA A 564 12.18 -5.34 -34.41
N ASN A 565 12.75 -4.47 -33.58
CA ASN A 565 14.07 -3.86 -33.78
C ASN A 565 15.23 -4.84 -33.60
N ILE A 566 15.10 -5.82 -32.69
CA ILE A 566 16.09 -6.91 -32.52
C ILE A 566 15.90 -8.06 -33.52
N GLY A 567 14.80 -8.04 -34.29
CA GLY A 567 14.52 -9.03 -35.34
C GLY A 567 13.83 -10.31 -34.87
N ALA A 568 13.33 -10.36 -33.62
CA ALA A 568 12.66 -11.54 -33.08
C ALA A 568 11.35 -11.89 -33.81
N LEU A 569 10.72 -10.89 -34.46
CA LEU A 569 9.48 -11.05 -35.22
C LEU A 569 9.69 -11.54 -36.67
N ASP A 570 10.93 -11.76 -37.13
CA ASP A 570 11.18 -12.16 -38.51
C ASP A 570 10.46 -13.49 -38.83
N PRO A 571 9.60 -13.53 -39.88
CA PRO A 571 8.89 -14.75 -40.29
C PRO A 571 9.80 -15.93 -40.65
N ALA A 572 11.10 -15.69 -40.89
CA ALA A 572 12.11 -16.73 -41.04
C ALA A 572 12.45 -17.45 -39.72
N ILE A 573 12.16 -16.82 -38.58
CA ILE A 573 12.45 -17.32 -37.23
C ILE A 573 11.18 -17.85 -36.57
N THR A 574 10.11 -17.06 -36.54
CA THR A 574 8.85 -17.37 -35.84
C THR A 574 7.62 -17.11 -36.72
N ASN A 575 6.44 -17.57 -36.29
CA ASN A 575 5.16 -17.26 -36.94
C ASN A 575 4.33 -16.21 -36.14
N TRP A 576 4.98 -15.45 -35.26
CA TRP A 576 4.31 -14.52 -34.34
C TRP A 576 3.85 -13.22 -35.02
N CYS A 577 4.45 -12.87 -36.16
CA CYS A 577 4.14 -11.67 -36.94
C CYS A 577 3.84 -12.02 -38.42
N PRO A 578 2.87 -11.34 -39.07
CA PRO A 578 1.95 -10.35 -38.51
C PRO A 578 0.81 -11.00 -37.71
N ASN A 579 0.22 -10.25 -36.79
CA ASN A 579 -0.96 -10.64 -36.02
C ASN A 579 -1.99 -9.49 -35.97
N GLU A 580 -3.04 -9.64 -35.16
CA GLU A 580 -4.13 -8.65 -35.09
C GLU A 580 -3.66 -7.31 -34.48
N GLU A 581 -2.68 -7.36 -33.58
CA GLU A 581 -2.14 -6.22 -32.84
C GLU A 581 -1.01 -5.52 -33.60
N TRP A 582 -0.13 -6.29 -34.24
CA TRP A 582 1.12 -5.79 -34.81
C TRP A 582 1.42 -6.32 -36.22
N SER A 583 1.98 -5.45 -37.08
CA SER A 583 2.20 -5.77 -38.51
C SER A 583 3.57 -5.40 -39.08
N ILE A 584 4.57 -5.07 -38.26
CA ILE A 584 5.94 -4.77 -38.68
C ILE A 584 6.86 -5.90 -38.21
N CYS A 585 7.29 -6.78 -39.11
CA CYS A 585 7.93 -8.04 -38.72
C CYS A 585 9.45 -8.02 -38.78
N THR A 586 10.06 -7.00 -39.40
CA THR A 586 11.52 -6.90 -39.51
C THR A 586 12.04 -5.53 -39.10
N LYS A 587 13.32 -5.48 -38.67
CA LYS A 587 14.00 -4.21 -38.37
C LYS A 587 13.99 -3.23 -39.55
N GLU A 588 14.08 -3.74 -40.78
CA GLU A 588 14.03 -2.89 -41.99
C GLU A 588 12.63 -2.34 -42.25
N GLU A 589 11.57 -3.13 -42.03
CA GLU A 589 10.21 -2.62 -42.08
C GLU A 589 9.95 -1.56 -41.01
N LEU A 590 10.49 -1.75 -39.79
CA LEU A 590 10.41 -0.74 -38.72
C LEU A 590 11.08 0.56 -39.16
N ARG A 591 12.29 0.48 -39.73
CA ARG A 591 13.04 1.62 -40.26
C ARG A 591 12.26 2.43 -41.31
N ILE A 592 11.44 1.76 -42.11
CA ILE A 592 10.70 2.39 -43.22
C ILE A 592 9.33 2.90 -42.77
N ARG A 593 8.59 2.11 -41.99
CA ARG A 593 7.18 2.37 -41.65
C ARG A 593 7.03 3.17 -40.37
N ASP A 594 7.80 2.84 -39.35
CA ASP A 594 7.79 3.52 -38.05
C ASP A 594 9.12 4.21 -37.78
N VAL A 595 9.38 5.23 -38.60
CA VAL A 595 10.61 6.04 -38.53
C VAL A 595 10.81 6.70 -37.17
N ARG A 596 9.73 6.99 -36.42
CA ARG A 596 9.83 7.56 -35.06
C ARG A 596 10.37 6.53 -34.08
N ALA A 597 9.78 5.34 -34.04
CA ALA A 597 10.29 4.26 -33.20
C ALA A 597 11.71 3.85 -33.58
N TYR A 598 12.00 3.70 -34.88
CA TYR A 598 13.34 3.33 -35.31
C TYR A 598 14.38 4.39 -34.89
N ASP A 599 14.06 5.67 -35.05
CA ASP A 599 14.92 6.77 -34.62
C ASP A 599 15.13 6.74 -33.10
N LEU A 600 14.04 6.64 -32.32
CA LEU A 600 14.06 6.53 -30.86
C LEU A 600 15.02 5.43 -30.37
N LEU A 601 14.91 4.22 -30.95
CA LEU A 601 15.68 3.06 -30.49
C LEU A 601 17.14 3.06 -30.96
N ASN A 602 17.48 3.69 -32.10
CA ASN A 602 18.79 3.50 -32.74
C ASN A 602 19.65 4.78 -32.85
N ASN A 603 19.08 5.98 -32.68
CA ASN A 603 19.78 7.24 -33.01
C ASN A 603 19.99 8.21 -31.84
N HIS A 604 19.49 7.89 -30.64
CA HIS A 604 19.63 8.75 -29.44
C HIS A 604 20.78 8.34 -28.51
N GLY A 605 21.56 7.32 -28.89
CA GLY A 605 22.74 6.88 -28.14
C GLY A 605 22.44 5.94 -26.97
N PHE A 606 21.20 5.51 -26.80
CA PHE A 606 20.83 4.48 -25.83
C PHE A 606 21.43 3.12 -26.22
N LYS A 607 21.85 2.36 -25.21
CA LYS A 607 22.29 0.97 -25.36
C LYS A 607 21.12 0.03 -25.12
N LEU A 608 20.10 0.15 -25.97
CA LEU A 608 18.99 -0.79 -25.98
C LEU A 608 19.42 -2.12 -26.62
N PRO A 609 18.72 -3.23 -26.33
CA PRO A 609 19.04 -4.52 -26.91
C PRO A 609 19.12 -4.48 -28.44
N THR A 610 20.11 -5.18 -28.99
CA THR A 610 20.32 -5.34 -30.44
C THR A 610 20.40 -6.79 -30.90
N HIS A 611 20.53 -7.72 -29.94
CA HIS A 611 20.50 -9.17 -30.12
C HIS A 611 19.27 -9.76 -29.43
N ILE A 612 18.74 -10.86 -29.99
CA ILE A 612 17.60 -11.59 -29.42
C ILE A 612 18.08 -12.39 -28.20
N PRO A 613 17.53 -12.16 -27.00
CA PRO A 613 17.79 -13.03 -25.85
C PRO A 613 17.37 -14.48 -26.16
N ASP A 614 18.25 -15.44 -25.86
CA ASP A 614 18.03 -16.86 -26.12
C ASP A 614 17.96 -17.71 -24.84
N GLY A 615 18.15 -17.08 -23.67
CA GLY A 615 18.12 -17.74 -22.37
C GLY A 615 19.42 -18.48 -22.04
N SER A 616 20.54 -18.13 -22.68
CA SER A 616 21.84 -18.77 -22.46
C SER A 616 22.99 -17.81 -22.11
N TYR A 617 22.71 -16.80 -21.29
CA TYR A 617 23.67 -15.79 -20.83
C TYR A 617 24.98 -16.41 -20.31
N SER A 618 26.10 -15.99 -20.89
CA SER A 618 27.44 -16.46 -20.52
C SER A 618 28.44 -15.30 -20.53
N PRO A 619 28.60 -14.57 -19.41
CA PRO A 619 29.40 -13.36 -19.39
C PRO A 619 30.86 -13.69 -19.70
N THR A 620 31.35 -13.15 -20.81
CA THR A 620 32.72 -13.37 -21.24
C THR A 620 33.62 -12.43 -20.44
N LYS A 621 34.19 -12.89 -19.31
CA LYS A 621 35.18 -12.09 -18.55
C LYS A 621 36.28 -11.58 -19.48
N GLN A 622 36.35 -10.27 -19.71
CA GLN A 622 37.54 -9.62 -20.24
C GLN A 622 38.58 -9.38 -19.15
#